data_AF-A9DK81-F1
#
_entry.id   AF-A9DK81-F1
#
_cell.length_a   1.000
_cell.length_b   1.000
_cell.length_c   1.000
_cell.angle_alpha   90.00
_cell.angle_beta   90.00
_cell.angle_gamma   90.00
#
_symmetry.space_group_name_H-M   'P 1'
#
loop_
_entity.id
_entity.type
_entity.pdbx_description
1 polymer ?
#
loop_
_entity_poly.entity_id
_entity_poly.type
_entity_poly.pdbx_seq_one_letter_code
_entity_poly.pdbx_strand_id
1 'polypeptide(L)'
;MEIFNNMKPSYQIFGSKSSEDLDVCFFVNSLDHIRGNHDVVKLYTEQMDFQTSKPINGNLAILKNGVVVENFKGSADELNNALFTTYDLHDQEFKNHIKKLVSRDVESRIVRCARSLVASFTRTNLRKQSKTALRSDVATQLDFLAQIQLKNYTDFGKHGSVIEIYKSMAFQLGMTLALLKGIEVYTKEGIIEIFPELENYLMRKEENSEALQKHLQLFIMMTRNQKKS
;
A
#
# COMPACT_ATOMS: atom_id res chain seq x y z
N MET A 1 12.96 -21.28 21.35
CA MET A 1 12.96 -21.13 19.88
C MET A 1 12.44 -22.44 19.33
N GLU A 2 11.12 -22.62 19.44
CA GLU A 2 10.48 -23.92 19.29
C GLU A 2 9.37 -23.80 18.24
N ILE A 3 9.31 -24.82 17.39
CA ILE A 3 8.22 -25.18 16.46
C ILE A 3 8.15 -24.36 15.15
N PHE A 4 9.07 -24.63 14.21
CA PHE A 4 8.66 -24.71 12.80
C PHE A 4 8.22 -26.15 12.56
N ASN A 5 6.93 -26.42 12.76
CA ASN A 5 6.33 -27.67 12.33
C ASN A 5 6.58 -27.84 10.82
N ASN A 6 6.85 -29.07 10.38
CA ASN A 6 6.96 -29.51 8.98
C ASN A 6 5.68 -29.31 8.12
N MET A 7 4.78 -28.41 8.52
CA MET A 7 3.56 -28.10 7.77
C MET A 7 3.82 -26.92 6.84
N LYS A 8 3.49 -27.13 5.56
CA LYS A 8 3.47 -26.08 4.53
C LYS A 8 2.65 -24.88 5.05
N PRO A 9 3.20 -23.66 5.13
CA PRO A 9 2.44 -22.49 5.56
C PRO A 9 1.25 -22.23 4.63
N SER A 10 0.07 -22.01 5.19
CA SER A 10 -1.08 -21.53 4.44
C SER A 10 -0.88 -20.07 4.03
N TYR A 11 -1.26 -19.73 2.81
CA TYR A 11 -1.14 -18.37 2.29
C TYR A 11 -2.34 -18.00 1.40
N GLN A 12 -2.42 -16.71 1.05
CA GLN A 12 -3.30 -16.18 0.01
C GLN A 12 -2.53 -15.20 -0.88
N ILE A 13 -2.77 -15.28 -2.18
CA ILE A 13 -2.31 -14.30 -3.17
C ILE A 13 -3.35 -13.18 -3.25
N PHE A 14 -2.93 -11.92 -3.35
CA PHE A 14 -3.86 -10.79 -3.36
C PHE A 14 -3.38 -9.63 -4.23
N GLY A 15 -4.17 -8.55 -4.29
CA GLY A 15 -3.80 -7.33 -5.03
C GLY A 15 -4.04 -7.43 -6.54
N SER A 16 -3.30 -6.62 -7.30
CA SER A 16 -3.56 -6.39 -8.74
C SER A 16 -2.90 -7.47 -9.61
N LYS A 17 -3.63 -8.04 -10.57
CA LYS A 17 -3.05 -8.97 -11.57
C LYS A 17 -1.94 -8.30 -12.39
N SER A 18 -2.08 -7.00 -12.68
CA SER A 18 -1.11 -6.18 -13.41
C SER A 18 0.07 -5.68 -12.57
N SER A 19 0.26 -6.15 -11.33
CA SER A 19 1.46 -5.82 -10.56
C SER A 19 2.68 -6.56 -11.11
N GLU A 20 3.85 -5.95 -10.96
CA GLU A 20 5.14 -6.54 -11.38
C GLU A 20 5.62 -7.60 -10.39
N ASP A 21 5.26 -7.44 -9.12
CA ASP A 21 5.41 -8.41 -8.06
C ASP A 21 4.12 -9.23 -7.86
N LEU A 22 4.26 -10.36 -7.17
CA LEU A 22 3.14 -11.15 -6.68
C LEU A 22 3.01 -10.91 -5.18
N ASP A 23 1.91 -10.27 -4.76
CA ASP A 23 1.63 -10.04 -3.35
C ASP A 23 1.09 -11.32 -2.70
N VAL A 24 1.78 -11.80 -1.67
CA VAL A 24 1.45 -13.03 -0.95
C VAL A 24 1.37 -12.75 0.54
N CYS A 25 0.30 -13.18 1.19
CA CYS A 25 0.17 -13.12 2.64
C CYS A 25 0.21 -14.52 3.23
N PHE A 26 1.21 -14.79 4.07
CA PHE A 26 1.32 -16.03 4.84
C PHE A 26 0.62 -15.89 6.19
N PHE A 27 -0.10 -16.92 6.59
CA PHE A 27 -0.79 -16.95 7.89
C PHE A 27 0.09 -17.61 8.95
N VAL A 28 0.33 -16.89 10.04
CA VAL A 28 1.21 -17.30 11.14
C VAL A 28 0.49 -17.21 12.48
N ASN A 29 0.99 -17.96 13.47
CA ASN A 29 0.42 -17.95 14.83
C ASN A 29 0.91 -16.77 15.67
N SER A 30 2.06 -16.20 15.32
CA SER A 30 2.66 -15.05 16.01
C SER A 30 3.54 -14.25 15.04
N LEU A 31 3.72 -12.98 15.36
CA LEU A 31 4.70 -12.11 14.72
C LEU A 31 5.90 -11.95 15.66
N ASP A 32 7.07 -11.79 15.08
CA ASP A 32 8.30 -11.44 15.77
C ASP A 32 8.62 -9.94 15.57
N HIS A 33 9.81 -9.51 15.99
CA HIS A 33 10.39 -8.24 15.59
C HIS A 33 10.66 -8.18 14.08
N ILE A 34 10.91 -6.97 13.57
CA ILE A 34 11.00 -6.67 12.13
C ILE A 34 11.94 -7.63 11.38
N ARG A 35 13.13 -7.90 11.92
CA ARG A 35 14.11 -8.78 11.28
C ARG A 35 13.62 -10.24 11.24
N GLY A 36 13.11 -10.76 12.36
CA GLY A 36 12.52 -12.11 12.41
C GLY A 36 11.40 -12.29 11.41
N ASN A 37 10.51 -11.30 11.27
CA ASN A 37 9.42 -11.36 10.26
C ASN A 37 9.94 -11.38 8.83
N HIS A 38 11.01 -10.63 8.52
CA HIS A 38 11.66 -10.70 7.20
C HIS A 38 12.27 -12.08 6.94
N ASP A 39 12.91 -12.68 7.94
CA ASP A 39 13.51 -14.01 7.83
C ASP A 39 12.41 -15.08 7.60
N VAL A 40 11.27 -14.97 8.28
CA VAL A 40 10.10 -15.85 8.08
C VAL A 40 9.51 -15.70 6.67
N VAL A 41 9.29 -14.46 6.20
CA VAL A 41 8.79 -14.21 4.84
C VAL A 41 9.72 -14.84 3.80
N LYS A 42 11.03 -14.67 3.97
CA LYS A 42 12.04 -15.25 3.07
C LYS A 42 11.97 -16.77 3.09
N LEU A 43 12.01 -17.38 4.28
CA LEU A 43 11.93 -18.83 4.46
C LEU A 43 10.68 -19.40 3.78
N TYR A 44 9.51 -18.82 4.02
CA TYR A 44 8.26 -19.31 3.44
C TYR A 44 8.21 -19.10 1.93
N THR A 45 8.75 -18.00 1.42
CA THR A 45 8.84 -17.78 -0.03
C THR A 45 9.71 -18.85 -0.70
N GLU A 46 10.83 -19.23 -0.08
CA GLU A 46 11.75 -20.26 -0.60
C GLU A 46 11.16 -21.70 -0.54
N GLN A 47 10.15 -21.92 0.32
CA GLN A 47 9.47 -23.22 0.46
C GLN A 47 8.30 -23.41 -0.50
N MET A 48 7.86 -22.36 -1.18
CA MET A 48 6.69 -22.39 -2.07
C MET A 48 7.10 -22.34 -3.53
N ASP A 49 6.39 -23.08 -4.36
CA ASP A 49 6.39 -22.89 -5.81
C ASP A 49 5.09 -22.17 -6.21
N PHE A 50 5.19 -20.87 -6.44
CA PHE A 50 4.07 -20.02 -6.86
C PHE A 50 3.80 -20.09 -8.38
N GLN A 51 4.56 -20.89 -9.13
CA GLN A 51 4.44 -21.02 -10.59
C GLN A 51 4.47 -19.66 -11.31
N THR A 52 5.30 -18.73 -10.83
CA THR A 52 5.42 -17.38 -11.37
C THR A 52 6.88 -16.99 -11.53
N SER A 53 7.15 -16.15 -12.54
CA SER A 53 8.44 -15.47 -12.70
C SER A 53 8.48 -14.13 -11.97
N LYS A 54 7.35 -13.67 -11.39
CA LYS A 54 7.29 -12.40 -10.66
C LYS A 54 8.04 -12.50 -9.33
N PRO A 55 8.75 -11.45 -8.90
CA PRO A 55 9.24 -11.36 -7.53
C PRO A 55 8.09 -11.47 -6.52
N ILE A 56 8.30 -12.20 -5.44
CA ILE A 56 7.30 -12.35 -4.38
C ILE A 56 7.43 -11.19 -3.39
N ASN A 57 6.35 -10.43 -3.20
CA ASN A 57 6.23 -9.46 -2.11
C ASN A 57 5.43 -10.07 -0.97
N GLY A 58 6.15 -10.72 -0.05
CA GLY A 58 5.53 -11.40 1.08
C GLY A 58 5.12 -10.47 2.23
N ASN A 59 4.00 -10.81 2.87
CA ASN A 59 3.50 -10.26 4.13
C ASN A 59 3.13 -11.39 5.08
N LEU A 60 2.99 -11.09 6.37
CA LEU A 60 2.54 -12.03 7.40
C LEU A 60 1.28 -11.50 8.06
N ALA A 61 0.35 -12.39 8.40
CA ALA A 61 -0.86 -12.06 9.14
C ALA A 61 -1.21 -13.11 10.19
N ILE A 62 -1.74 -12.64 11.32
CA ILE A 62 -2.39 -13.48 12.33
C ILE A 62 -3.90 -13.37 12.12
N LEU A 63 -4.57 -14.51 12.03
CA LEU A 63 -6.02 -14.59 11.88
C LEU A 63 -6.69 -14.97 13.21
N LYS A 64 -7.82 -14.33 13.52
CA LYS A 64 -8.77 -14.80 14.53
C LYS A 64 -10.16 -14.81 13.93
N ASN A 65 -10.83 -15.96 13.97
CA ASN A 65 -12.19 -16.14 13.43
C ASN A 65 -12.35 -15.66 11.98
N GLY A 66 -11.34 -15.91 11.15
CA GLY A 66 -11.36 -15.52 9.73
C GLY A 66 -11.22 -14.01 9.47
N VAL A 67 -10.59 -13.29 10.40
CA VAL A 67 -10.28 -11.86 10.27
C VAL A 67 -8.81 -11.63 10.62
N VAL A 68 -8.13 -10.78 9.86
CA VAL A 68 -6.78 -10.32 10.20
C VAL A 68 -6.83 -9.46 11.45
N VAL A 69 -6.12 -9.86 12.50
CA VAL A 69 -6.01 -9.08 13.75
C VAL A 69 -4.68 -8.37 13.88
N GLU A 70 -3.63 -8.93 13.30
CA GLU A 70 -2.28 -8.35 13.28
C GLU A 70 -1.60 -8.72 11.97
N ASN A 71 -0.69 -7.86 11.51
CA ASN A 71 0.03 -8.04 10.26
C ASN A 71 1.42 -7.41 10.32
N PHE A 72 2.35 -7.91 9.51
CA PHE A 72 3.71 -7.39 9.47
C PHE A 72 3.83 -6.05 8.72
N LYS A 73 3.22 -5.94 7.53
CA LYS A 73 3.25 -4.73 6.69
C LYS A 73 1.84 -4.19 6.45
N GLY A 74 1.64 -2.88 6.56
CA GLY A 74 0.34 -2.22 6.32
C GLY A 74 -0.54 -2.19 7.57
N SER A 75 -1.87 -2.15 7.39
CA SER A 75 -2.84 -2.23 8.49
C SER A 75 -3.76 -3.43 8.36
N ALA A 76 -4.23 -3.93 9.51
CA ALA A 76 -5.02 -5.16 9.58
C ALA A 76 -6.35 -5.04 8.84
N ASP A 77 -7.05 -3.91 8.96
CA ASP A 77 -8.31 -3.64 8.27
C ASP A 77 -8.15 -3.63 6.74
N GLU A 78 -7.09 -2.96 6.24
CA GLU A 78 -6.79 -2.87 4.82
C GLU A 78 -6.40 -4.24 4.26
N LEU A 79 -5.51 -4.95 4.94
CA LEU A 79 -5.06 -6.27 4.50
C LEU A 79 -6.21 -7.28 4.53
N ASN A 80 -7.05 -7.26 5.56
CA ASN A 80 -8.24 -8.13 5.64
C ASN A 80 -9.15 -7.96 4.42
N ASN A 81 -9.52 -6.71 4.13
CA ASN A 81 -10.46 -6.42 3.05
C ASN A 81 -9.81 -6.61 1.68
N ALA A 82 -8.50 -6.35 1.53
CA ALA A 82 -7.76 -6.68 0.32
C ALA A 82 -7.77 -8.19 0.05
N LEU A 83 -7.36 -9.00 1.04
CA LEU A 83 -7.35 -10.46 0.95
C LEU A 83 -8.74 -11.03 0.64
N PHE A 84 -9.80 -10.43 1.19
CA PHE A 84 -11.17 -10.85 0.91
C PHE A 84 -11.60 -10.49 -0.53
N THR A 85 -11.39 -9.24 -0.93
CA THR A 85 -11.95 -8.68 -2.17
C THR A 85 -11.19 -9.14 -3.41
N THR A 86 -9.88 -9.38 -3.30
CA THR A 86 -9.05 -9.76 -4.45
C THR A 86 -8.78 -11.25 -4.52
N TYR A 87 -9.42 -12.08 -3.69
CA TYR A 87 -9.14 -13.52 -3.62
C TYR A 87 -9.34 -14.22 -4.97
N ASP A 88 -10.47 -13.96 -5.63
CA ASP A 88 -10.84 -14.56 -6.91
C ASP A 88 -10.08 -13.96 -8.11
N LEU A 89 -9.21 -12.98 -7.86
CA LEU A 89 -8.31 -12.43 -8.88
C LEU A 89 -7.02 -13.26 -9.03
N HIS A 90 -6.85 -14.35 -8.31
CA HIS A 90 -5.64 -15.18 -8.43
C HIS A 90 -6.01 -16.65 -8.34
N ASP A 91 -5.18 -17.50 -8.93
CA ASP A 91 -5.30 -18.94 -8.74
C ASP A 91 -4.77 -19.29 -7.34
N GLN A 92 -5.65 -19.76 -6.47
CA GLN A 92 -5.33 -19.98 -5.05
C GLN A 92 -5.12 -21.46 -4.76
N GLU A 93 -4.05 -21.78 -4.04
CA GLU A 93 -3.83 -23.15 -3.54
C GLU A 93 -4.77 -23.48 -2.37
N PHE A 94 -5.02 -22.50 -1.50
CA PHE A 94 -5.82 -22.68 -0.30
C PHE A 94 -7.14 -21.93 -0.39
N LYS A 95 -8.19 -22.50 0.23
CA LYS A 95 -9.49 -21.83 0.38
C LYS A 95 -9.35 -20.45 1.04
N ASN A 96 -10.29 -19.55 0.74
CA ASN A 96 -10.32 -18.23 1.36
C ASN A 96 -10.46 -18.34 2.90
N HIS A 97 -9.46 -17.84 3.61
CA HIS A 97 -9.39 -17.81 5.07
C HIS A 97 -10.11 -16.61 5.65
N ILE A 98 -10.24 -15.52 4.89
CA ILE A 98 -10.98 -14.34 5.32
C ILE A 98 -12.48 -14.59 5.13
N LYS A 99 -13.26 -14.36 6.19
CA LYS A 99 -14.69 -14.72 6.22
C LYS A 99 -15.62 -13.53 6.11
N LYS A 100 -15.12 -12.32 6.34
CA LYS A 100 -15.90 -11.08 6.26
C LYS A 100 -15.01 -9.87 6.07
N LEU A 101 -15.61 -8.82 5.51
CA LEU A 101 -15.06 -7.47 5.53
C LEU A 101 -15.11 -6.92 6.97
N VAL A 102 -14.20 -6.00 7.25
CA VAL A 102 -14.15 -5.22 8.49
C VAL A 102 -14.21 -3.73 8.19
N SER A 103 -14.63 -2.92 9.16
CA SER A 103 -14.65 -1.47 9.04
C SER A 103 -13.24 -0.91 8.82
N ARG A 104 -13.11 0.01 7.88
CA ARG A 104 -11.84 0.68 7.57
C ARG A 104 -11.53 1.79 8.55
N ASP A 105 -10.26 1.86 8.95
CA ASP A 105 -9.71 2.99 9.68
C ASP A 105 -9.26 4.08 8.69
N VAL A 106 -10.19 5.00 8.41
CA VAL A 106 -10.01 6.09 7.44
C VAL A 106 -8.91 7.05 7.90
N GLU A 107 -8.84 7.39 9.20
CA GLU A 107 -7.84 8.31 9.74
C GLU A 107 -6.43 7.74 9.59
N SER A 108 -6.24 6.48 9.96
CA SER A 108 -4.96 5.79 9.80
C SER A 108 -4.57 5.69 8.32
N ARG A 109 -5.52 5.48 7.41
CA ARG A 109 -5.25 5.51 5.97
C ARG A 109 -4.77 6.88 5.50
N ILE A 110 -5.42 7.97 5.92
CA ILE A 110 -4.99 9.35 5.62
C ILE A 110 -3.54 9.56 6.08
N VAL A 111 -3.23 9.19 7.33
CA VAL A 111 -1.88 9.34 7.90
C VAL A 111 -0.86 8.55 7.08
N ARG A 112 -1.15 7.30 6.70
CA ARG A 112 -0.24 6.49 5.87
C ARG A 112 -0.05 7.08 4.47
N CYS A 113 -1.11 7.60 3.85
CA CYS A 113 -1.04 8.26 2.56
C CYS A 113 -0.13 9.49 2.63
N ALA A 114 -0.41 10.42 3.55
CA ALA A 114 0.37 11.64 3.74
C ALA A 114 1.86 11.32 4.01
N ARG A 115 2.15 10.39 4.93
CA ARG A 115 3.52 9.95 5.20
C ARG A 115 4.23 9.39 3.97
N SER A 116 3.54 8.55 3.18
CA SER A 116 4.11 7.98 1.94
C SER A 116 4.44 9.07 0.92
N LEU A 117 3.54 10.03 0.74
CA LEU A 117 3.75 11.15 -0.19
C LEU A 117 4.93 12.04 0.26
N VAL A 118 5.04 12.37 1.55
CA VAL A 118 6.18 13.13 2.09
C VAL A 118 7.49 12.35 1.94
N ALA A 119 7.46 11.03 2.13
CA ALA A 119 8.65 10.18 2.06
C ALA A 119 9.36 10.23 0.71
N SER A 120 8.61 10.40 -0.39
CA SER A 120 9.16 10.57 -1.74
C SER A 120 10.15 11.73 -1.84
N PHE A 121 9.99 12.78 -1.03
CA PHE A 121 10.84 13.97 -1.09
C PHE A 121 12.10 13.88 -0.23
N THR A 122 12.30 12.82 0.55
CA THR A 122 13.44 12.70 1.50
C THR A 122 14.82 12.52 0.86
N ARG A 123 14.85 12.33 -0.47
CA ARG A 123 16.07 12.21 -1.27
C ARG A 123 16.21 13.31 -2.32
N THR A 124 15.34 14.31 -2.28
CA THR A 124 15.40 15.51 -3.13
C THR A 124 16.16 16.64 -2.41
N ASN A 125 16.24 17.80 -3.06
CA ASN A 125 16.67 19.05 -2.42
C ASN A 125 15.81 19.44 -1.18
N LEU A 126 14.60 18.89 -1.03
CA LEU A 126 13.74 19.09 0.14
C LEU A 126 14.01 18.12 1.30
N ARG A 127 15.12 17.38 1.29
CA ARG A 127 15.42 16.35 2.31
C ARG A 127 15.25 16.82 3.75
N LYS A 128 15.72 18.03 4.09
CA LYS A 128 15.62 18.56 5.45
C LYS A 128 14.17 18.80 5.86
N GLN A 129 13.40 19.49 5.01
CA GLN A 129 12.00 19.82 5.25
C GLN A 129 11.11 18.57 5.28
N SER A 130 11.26 17.67 4.31
CA SER A 130 10.49 16.41 4.25
C SER A 130 10.76 15.51 5.45
N LYS A 131 12.01 15.40 5.92
CA LYS A 131 12.33 14.64 7.15
C LYS A 131 11.72 15.26 8.40
N THR A 132 11.66 16.59 8.48
CA THR A 132 10.95 17.26 9.56
C THR A 132 9.46 16.92 9.50
N ALA A 133 8.82 17.10 8.34
CA ALA A 133 7.40 16.79 8.16
C ALA A 133 7.05 15.31 8.47
N LEU A 134 7.91 14.35 8.10
CA LEU A 134 7.72 12.93 8.42
C LEU A 134 7.68 12.61 9.92
N ARG A 135 8.32 13.43 10.75
CA ARG A 135 8.36 13.26 12.21
C ARG A 135 7.23 14.00 12.91
N SER A 136 6.47 14.79 12.16
CA SER A 136 5.37 15.62 12.65
C SER A 136 4.01 14.94 12.45
N ASP A 137 2.96 15.64 12.87
CA ASP A 137 1.58 15.22 12.67
C ASP A 137 1.12 15.34 11.21
N VAL A 138 -0.08 14.82 10.94
CA VAL A 138 -0.65 14.84 9.59
C VAL A 138 -0.91 16.25 9.08
N ALA A 139 -1.24 17.22 9.97
CA ALA A 139 -1.45 18.60 9.56
C ALA A 139 -0.17 19.22 8.96
N THR A 140 0.95 19.05 9.66
CA THR A 140 2.27 19.49 9.17
C THR A 140 2.67 18.78 7.87
N GLN A 141 2.34 17.49 7.74
CA GLN A 141 2.57 16.75 6.49
C GLN A 141 1.78 17.33 5.32
N LEU A 142 0.50 17.67 5.52
CA LEU A 142 -0.33 18.30 4.49
C LEU A 142 0.16 19.70 4.13
N ASP A 143 0.65 20.48 5.11
CA ASP A 143 1.20 21.82 4.85
C ASP A 143 2.49 21.76 4.03
N PHE A 144 3.35 20.77 4.28
CA PHE A 144 4.50 20.50 3.43
C PHE A 144 4.06 20.11 2.01
N LEU A 145 3.12 19.18 1.88
CA LEU A 145 2.63 18.72 0.57
C LEU A 145 1.94 19.83 -0.23
N ALA A 146 1.26 20.76 0.44
CA ALA A 146 0.60 21.90 -0.21
C ALA A 146 1.58 22.87 -0.89
N GLN A 147 2.86 22.87 -0.47
CA GLN A 147 3.92 23.70 -1.06
C GLN A 147 4.56 23.03 -2.29
N ILE A 148 4.28 21.74 -2.53
CA ILE A 148 4.89 20.98 -3.62
C ILE A 148 4.22 21.28 -4.96
N GLN A 149 5.06 21.55 -5.95
CA GLN A 149 4.71 21.58 -7.36
C GLN A 149 5.46 20.45 -8.07
N LEU A 150 4.77 19.33 -8.34
CA LEU A 150 5.36 18.07 -8.84
C LEU A 150 6.15 18.26 -10.14
N LYS A 151 5.70 19.17 -11.02
CA LYS A 151 6.39 19.52 -12.28
C LYS A 151 7.83 20.02 -12.08
N ASN A 152 8.19 20.48 -10.89
CA ASN A 152 9.54 20.96 -10.57
C ASN A 152 10.49 19.83 -10.16
N TYR A 153 10.02 18.58 -10.11
CA TYR A 153 10.80 17.42 -9.67
C TYR A 153 10.91 16.39 -10.79
N THR A 154 12.10 16.31 -11.39
CA THR A 154 12.46 15.35 -12.44
C THR A 154 13.42 14.27 -11.93
N ASP A 155 13.81 14.32 -10.66
CA ASP A 155 14.63 13.32 -9.99
C ASP A 155 14.25 13.22 -8.51
N PHE A 156 14.04 11.99 -8.05
CA PHE A 156 13.76 11.64 -6.66
C PHE A 156 14.92 10.87 -6.01
N GLY A 157 16.09 10.88 -6.65
CA GLY A 157 17.30 10.20 -6.23
C GLY A 157 17.13 8.69 -6.20
N LYS A 158 17.74 8.03 -5.20
CA LYS A 158 17.71 6.56 -5.05
C LYS A 158 16.34 5.95 -4.74
N HIS A 159 15.28 6.75 -4.57
CA HIS A 159 13.94 6.23 -4.33
C HIS A 159 13.27 5.66 -5.59
N GLY A 160 13.81 5.97 -6.76
CA GLY A 160 13.32 5.47 -8.04
C GLY A 160 13.30 6.56 -9.09
N SER A 161 13.08 6.15 -10.32
CA SER A 161 12.73 7.07 -11.41
C SER A 161 11.43 7.81 -11.10
N VAL A 162 11.24 8.98 -11.72
CA VAL A 162 10.01 9.79 -11.61
C VAL A 162 8.77 8.92 -11.80
N ILE A 163 8.81 8.02 -12.79
CA ILE A 163 7.71 7.14 -13.13
C ILE A 163 7.35 6.14 -12.00
N GLU A 164 8.32 5.60 -11.25
CA GLU A 164 8.04 4.75 -10.09
C GLU A 164 7.42 5.54 -8.94
N ILE A 165 7.92 6.76 -8.72
CA ILE A 165 7.37 7.64 -7.68
C ILE A 165 5.95 8.05 -8.02
N TYR A 166 5.68 8.39 -9.28
CA TYR A 166 4.35 8.78 -9.72
C TYR A 166 3.37 7.62 -9.64
N LYS A 167 3.78 6.40 -10.01
CA LYS A 167 2.99 5.20 -9.79
C LYS A 167 2.64 5.02 -8.30
N SER A 168 3.62 5.17 -7.42
CA SER A 168 3.41 5.04 -5.97
C SER A 168 2.45 6.12 -5.44
N MET A 169 2.66 7.38 -5.83
CA MET A 169 1.77 8.49 -5.46
C MET A 169 0.35 8.28 -5.98
N ALA A 170 0.19 7.89 -7.24
CA ALA A 170 -1.12 7.63 -7.84
C ALA A 170 -1.87 6.52 -7.11
N PHE A 171 -1.19 5.42 -6.76
CA PHE A 171 -1.80 4.34 -6.00
C PHE A 171 -2.21 4.78 -4.58
N GLN A 172 -1.33 5.52 -3.88
CA GLN A 172 -1.62 6.04 -2.54
C GLN A 172 -2.79 7.04 -2.54
N LEU A 173 -2.82 7.96 -3.50
CA LEU A 173 -3.86 8.96 -3.67
C LEU A 173 -5.18 8.32 -4.07
N GLY A 174 -5.18 7.47 -5.11
CA GLY A 174 -6.37 6.81 -5.64
C GLY A 174 -7.12 6.00 -4.58
N MET A 175 -6.42 5.11 -3.85
CA MET A 175 -7.03 4.34 -2.76
C MET A 175 -7.60 5.25 -1.66
N THR A 176 -6.87 6.29 -1.28
CA THR A 176 -7.26 7.13 -0.14
C THR A 176 -8.42 8.06 -0.50
N LEU A 177 -8.42 8.62 -1.71
CA LEU A 177 -9.51 9.44 -2.23
C LEU A 177 -10.78 8.63 -2.45
N ALA A 178 -10.68 7.40 -2.95
CA ALA A 178 -11.82 6.48 -3.02
C ALA A 178 -12.40 6.23 -1.62
N LEU A 179 -11.54 5.91 -0.64
CA LEU A 179 -11.98 5.65 0.73
C LEU A 179 -12.65 6.87 1.36
N LEU A 180 -12.13 8.08 1.12
CA LEU A 180 -12.75 9.33 1.58
C LEU A 180 -14.13 9.60 0.94
N LYS A 181 -14.44 8.95 -0.19
CA LYS A 181 -15.76 8.93 -0.82
C LYS A 181 -16.62 7.73 -0.39
N GLY A 182 -16.15 6.92 0.57
CA GLY A 182 -16.84 5.72 1.04
C GLY A 182 -16.70 4.50 0.13
N ILE A 183 -15.72 4.51 -0.80
CA ILE A 183 -15.49 3.41 -1.74
C ILE A 183 -14.14 2.75 -1.43
N GLU A 184 -14.15 1.44 -1.21
CA GLU A 184 -12.93 0.67 -0.97
C GLU A 184 -12.37 0.10 -2.28
N VAL A 185 -11.10 0.36 -2.57
CA VAL A 185 -10.38 -0.20 -3.72
C VAL A 185 -9.03 -0.73 -3.30
N TYR A 186 -8.63 -1.84 -3.92
CA TYR A 186 -7.43 -2.62 -3.55
C TYR A 186 -6.53 -2.96 -4.74
N THR A 187 -6.94 -2.58 -5.95
CA THR A 187 -6.22 -2.88 -7.19
C THR A 187 -6.01 -1.63 -8.02
N LYS A 188 -5.02 -1.66 -8.93
CA LYS A 188 -4.82 -0.59 -9.91
C LYS A 188 -6.05 -0.43 -10.79
N GLU A 189 -6.63 -1.55 -11.24
CA GLU A 189 -7.82 -1.58 -12.08
C GLU A 189 -9.01 -0.91 -11.37
N GLY A 190 -9.24 -1.22 -10.09
CA GLY A 190 -10.30 -0.58 -9.32
C GLY A 190 -10.07 0.93 -9.09
N ILE A 191 -8.82 1.38 -8.98
CA ILE A 191 -8.51 2.81 -8.96
C ILE A 191 -8.81 3.46 -10.31
N ILE A 192 -8.44 2.81 -11.42
CA ILE A 192 -8.66 3.31 -12.79
C ILE A 192 -10.15 3.46 -13.09
N GLU A 193 -10.99 2.54 -12.62
CA GLU A 193 -12.45 2.64 -12.78
C GLU A 193 -13.03 3.90 -12.13
N ILE A 194 -12.45 4.36 -11.02
CA ILE A 194 -12.92 5.54 -10.27
C ILE A 194 -12.22 6.83 -10.74
N PHE A 195 -10.93 6.74 -11.07
CA PHE A 195 -10.06 7.84 -11.46
C PHE A 195 -9.29 7.47 -12.74
N PRO A 196 -9.94 7.43 -13.92
CA PRO A 196 -9.30 7.02 -15.17
C PRO A 196 -8.04 7.83 -15.52
N GLU A 197 -8.01 9.09 -15.13
CA GLU A 197 -6.87 9.99 -15.32
C GLU A 197 -5.61 9.57 -14.55
N LEU A 198 -5.71 8.62 -13.61
CA LEU A 198 -4.56 8.02 -12.93
C LEU A 198 -3.95 6.81 -13.66
N GLU A 199 -4.60 6.30 -14.71
CA GLU A 199 -4.18 5.09 -15.43
C GLU A 199 -2.72 5.18 -15.88
N ASN A 200 -2.35 6.28 -16.54
CA ASN A 200 -1.01 6.39 -17.12
C ASN A 200 0.09 6.36 -16.05
N TYR A 201 -0.16 6.86 -14.83
CA TYR A 201 0.81 6.75 -13.74
C TYR A 201 0.85 5.33 -13.18
N LEU A 202 -0.31 4.71 -12.95
CA LEU A 202 -0.41 3.34 -12.40
C LEU A 202 0.23 2.29 -13.32
N MET A 203 0.17 2.54 -14.64
CA MET A 203 0.73 1.70 -15.68
C MET A 203 2.11 2.17 -16.17
N ARG A 204 2.69 3.21 -15.56
CA ARG A 204 4.03 3.74 -15.89
C ARG A 204 4.19 4.13 -17.36
N LYS A 205 3.25 4.91 -17.87
CA LYS A 205 3.23 5.44 -19.23
C LYS A 205 3.44 6.97 -19.30
N GLU A 206 3.47 7.66 -18.17
CA GLU A 206 3.45 9.13 -18.12
C GLU A 206 4.40 9.70 -17.05
N GLU A 207 5.08 10.79 -17.41
CA GLU A 207 5.94 11.58 -16.53
C GLU A 207 5.40 13.03 -16.35
N ASN A 208 4.37 13.43 -17.10
CA ASN A 208 3.65 14.67 -16.89
C ASN A 208 2.86 14.63 -15.58
N SER A 209 3.21 15.50 -14.64
CA SER A 209 2.63 15.52 -13.29
C SER A 209 1.23 16.14 -13.15
N GLU A 210 0.61 16.67 -14.20
CA GLU A 210 -0.56 17.56 -14.07
C GLU A 210 -1.76 16.89 -13.39
N ALA A 211 -2.19 15.72 -13.86
CA ALA A 211 -3.31 15.01 -13.27
C ALA A 211 -2.98 14.52 -11.86
N LEU A 212 -1.74 14.08 -11.61
CA LEU A 212 -1.28 13.69 -10.29
C LEU A 212 -1.27 14.86 -9.29
N GLN A 213 -0.87 16.06 -9.74
CA GLN A 213 -0.89 17.28 -8.94
C GLN A 213 -2.32 17.66 -8.54
N LYS A 214 -3.30 17.50 -9.44
CA LYS A 214 -4.73 17.72 -9.14
C LYS A 214 -5.21 16.76 -8.05
N HIS A 215 -4.81 15.49 -8.10
CA HIS A 215 -5.16 14.50 -7.08
C HIS A 215 -4.52 14.78 -5.72
N LEU A 216 -3.27 15.24 -5.71
CA LEU A 216 -2.60 15.68 -4.48
C LEU A 216 -3.36 16.83 -3.82
N GLN A 217 -3.77 17.83 -4.60
CA GLN A 217 -4.54 18.96 -4.10
C GLN A 217 -5.92 18.53 -3.58
N LEU A 218 -6.60 17.64 -4.32
CA LEU A 218 -7.88 17.07 -3.90
C LEU A 218 -7.76 16.32 -2.57
N PHE A 219 -6.72 15.50 -2.41
CA PHE A 219 -6.45 14.78 -1.17
C PHE A 219 -6.25 15.73 0.02
N ILE A 220 -5.45 16.78 -0.15
CA ILE A 220 -5.22 17.80 0.88
C ILE A 220 -6.53 18.50 1.27
N MET A 221 -7.33 18.90 0.28
CA MET A 221 -8.62 19.57 0.49
C MET A 221 -9.60 18.69 1.25
N MET A 222 -9.83 17.45 0.79
CA MET A 222 -10.78 16.53 1.42
C MET A 222 -10.37 16.19 2.85
N THR A 223 -9.07 15.95 3.08
CA THR A 223 -8.55 15.63 4.41
C THR A 223 -8.74 16.78 5.40
N ARG A 224 -8.50 18.03 4.96
CA ARG A 224 -8.70 19.22 5.81
C ARG A 224 -10.17 19.45 6.16
N ASN A 225 -11.09 19.08 5.28
CA ASN A 225 -12.53 19.23 5.52
C ASN A 225 -13.07 18.18 6.49
N GLN A 226 -12.58 16.94 6.44
CA GLN A 226 -12.93 15.86 7.38
C GLN A 226 -12.63 16.22 8.85
N LYS A 227 -11.58 17.01 9.11
CA LYS A 227 -11.24 17.45 10.48
C LYS A 227 -12.15 18.55 11.04
N LYS A 228 -13.01 19.16 10.20
CA LYS A 228 -13.92 20.24 10.63
C LYS A 228 -15.32 19.73 11.00
N SER A 229 -15.66 18.50 10.62
CA SER A 229 -16.88 17.78 10.96
C SER A 229 -16.67 16.93 12.20
#